data_AF-A0A7R9EGN7-F1
#
_entry.id   AF-A0A7R9EGN7-F1
#
_cell.length_a   1.000
_cell.length_b   1.000
_cell.length_c   1.000
_cell.angle_alpha   90.00
_cell.angle_beta   90.00
_cell.angle_gamma   90.00
#
_symmetry.space_group_name_H-M   'P 1'
#
loop_
_entity.id
_entity.type
_entity.pdbx_description
1 polymer ?
#
loop_
_entity_poly.entity_id
_entity_poly.type
_entity_poly.pdbx_seq_one_letter_code
_entity_poly.pdbx_strand_id
1 'polypeptide(L)'
;MTTMSERTMTVNDGEIKFFSWVDYVVFGAMLAVSFFIGIYHGFKSCYRRSPNLQGQSESGEFLTANGKLGTIPVALSMLASFLSSITLMGQPAEVYQFGSQLWLFGISSILSIPVIGYYFIPFFHKLNVASAYKGGMKAVVWSDCFQVVMLFLSMFAVLLKGTADIGGFGVVWSRNSDAGRIQLFNWNMDPTERYTVWSTVIGAAFLHTAVSGANQLQVQRYLTVSTVRQAIK
;
A
#
# COMPACT_ATOMS: atom_id res chain seq x y z
N MET A 1 -44.95 -19.52 -32.57
CA MET A 1 -43.86 -19.00 -33.42
C MET A 1 -43.73 -17.52 -33.11
N THR A 2 -42.93 -17.18 -32.10
CA THR A 2 -42.65 -15.79 -31.71
C THR A 2 -41.18 -15.74 -31.37
N THR A 3 -40.38 -15.36 -32.35
CA THR A 3 -38.92 -15.29 -32.30
C THR A 3 -38.49 -14.17 -31.35
N MET A 4 -37.57 -14.49 -30.46
CA MET A 4 -36.92 -13.55 -29.56
C MET A 4 -36.27 -12.40 -30.33
N SER A 5 -36.70 -11.18 -30.01
CA SER A 5 -36.03 -9.95 -30.41
C SER A 5 -34.69 -9.89 -29.69
N GLU A 6 -33.64 -10.34 -30.38
CA GLU A 6 -32.25 -10.13 -30.04
C GLU A 6 -31.98 -8.63 -30.02
N ARG A 7 -32.01 -8.02 -28.83
CA ARG A 7 -31.51 -6.66 -28.62
C ARG A 7 -29.99 -6.73 -28.67
N THR A 8 -29.42 -6.61 -29.87
CA THR A 8 -28.03 -6.20 -30.06
C THR A 8 -27.86 -4.82 -29.43
N MET A 9 -27.27 -4.79 -28.24
CA MET A 9 -26.70 -3.58 -27.67
C MET A 9 -25.61 -3.11 -28.63
N THR A 10 -25.89 -2.10 -29.44
CA THR A 10 -24.87 -1.38 -30.21
C THR A 10 -23.98 -0.66 -29.20
N VAL A 11 -22.93 -1.35 -28.74
CA VAL A 11 -21.80 -0.75 -28.03
C VAL A 11 -21.22 0.27 -29.00
N ASN A 12 -21.43 1.55 -28.70
CA ASN A 12 -20.88 2.68 -29.43
C ASN A 12 -19.38 2.42 -29.64
N ASP A 13 -18.93 2.44 -30.90
CA ASP A 13 -17.53 2.24 -31.30
C ASP A 13 -16.65 3.38 -30.74
N GLY A 14 -16.28 3.25 -29.46
CA GLY A 14 -15.18 3.99 -28.90
C GLY A 14 -13.90 3.38 -29.45
N GLU A 15 -13.15 4.13 -30.25
CA GLU A 15 -11.76 3.81 -30.62
C GLU A 15 -11.05 3.17 -29.42
N ILE A 16 -10.62 1.91 -29.58
CA ILE A 16 -9.71 1.28 -28.62
C ILE A 16 -8.41 2.08 -28.70
N LYS A 17 -8.26 3.07 -27.84
CA LYS A 17 -7.04 3.88 -27.76
C LYS A 17 -5.93 2.99 -27.22
N PHE A 18 -5.11 2.49 -28.14
CA PHE A 18 -3.88 1.80 -27.80
C PHE A 18 -2.93 2.75 -27.07
N PHE A 19 -2.02 2.17 -26.29
CA PHE A 19 -1.04 2.88 -25.48
C PHE A 19 -0.27 3.88 -26.36
N SER A 20 -0.34 5.17 -26.02
CA SER A 20 0.31 6.21 -26.79
C SER A 20 1.82 6.14 -26.61
N TRP A 21 2.58 6.68 -27.56
CA TRP A 21 4.03 6.87 -27.41
C TRP A 21 4.35 7.66 -26.14
N VAL A 22 3.50 8.61 -25.76
CA VAL A 22 3.63 9.39 -24.52
C VAL A 22 3.56 8.47 -23.30
N ASP A 23 2.61 7.52 -23.29
CA ASP A 23 2.42 6.60 -22.18
C ASP A 23 3.64 5.68 -22.03
N TYR A 24 4.21 5.20 -23.14
CA TYR A 24 5.46 4.43 -23.14
C TYR A 24 6.65 5.22 -22.61
N VAL A 25 6.78 6.50 -22.99
CA VAL A 25 7.83 7.38 -22.49
C VAL A 25 7.69 7.60 -20.98
N VAL A 26 6.48 7.87 -20.50
CA VAL A 26 6.21 8.05 -19.06
C VAL A 26 6.50 6.77 -18.28
N PHE A 27 6.05 5.63 -18.79
CA PHE A 27 6.30 4.32 -18.16
C PHE A 27 7.79 3.99 -18.12
N GLY A 28 8.51 4.19 -19.22
CA GLY A 28 9.96 4.00 -19.31
C GLY A 28 10.72 4.94 -18.37
N ALA A 29 10.33 6.21 -18.30
CA ALA A 29 10.91 7.19 -17.38
C ALA A 29 10.68 6.79 -15.91
N MET A 30 9.49 6.33 -15.55
CA MET A 30 9.19 5.85 -14.20
C MET A 30 10.08 4.66 -13.80
N LEU A 31 10.25 3.68 -14.68
CA LEU A 31 11.13 2.54 -14.44
C LEU A 31 12.60 2.97 -14.34
N ALA A 32 13.04 3.89 -15.20
CA ALA A 32 14.40 4.42 -15.18
C ALA A 32 14.70 5.13 -13.85
N VAL A 33 13.79 5.98 -13.36
CA VAL A 33 13.95 6.66 -12.06
C VAL A 33 14.10 5.64 -10.92
N SER A 34 13.21 4.64 -10.84
CA SER A 34 13.30 3.59 -9.82
C SER A 34 14.61 2.80 -9.91
N PHE A 35 15.05 2.47 -11.13
CA PHE A 35 16.31 1.78 -11.39
C PHE A 35 17.52 2.62 -10.95
N PHE A 36 17.56 3.92 -11.30
CA PHE A 36 18.64 4.82 -10.94
C PHE A 36 18.70 5.10 -9.43
N ILE A 37 17.56 5.19 -8.73
CA ILE A 37 17.54 5.29 -7.26
C ILE A 37 18.18 4.06 -6.63
N GLY A 38 17.83 2.86 -7.12
CA GLY A 38 18.42 1.59 -6.70
C GLY A 38 19.94 1.55 -6.92
N ILE A 39 20.39 1.89 -8.13
CA ILE A 39 21.82 1.95 -8.49
C ILE A 39 22.56 2.98 -7.65
N TYR A 40 22.06 4.20 -7.51
CA TYR A 40 22.71 5.27 -6.76
C TYR A 40 22.96 4.86 -5.31
N HIS A 41 21.95 4.28 -4.65
CA HIS A 41 22.10 3.79 -3.27
C HIS A 41 22.98 2.53 -3.18
N GLY A 42 22.92 1.64 -4.18
CA GLY A 42 23.79 0.47 -4.29
C GLY A 42 25.27 0.85 -4.41
N PHE A 43 25.62 1.68 -5.40
CA PHE A 43 26.99 2.16 -5.63
C PHE A 43 27.51 3.01 -4.46
N LYS A 44 26.69 3.89 -3.88
CA LYS A 44 27.08 4.65 -2.69
C LYS A 44 27.38 3.74 -1.50
N SER A 45 26.66 2.62 -1.36
CA SER A 45 26.94 1.63 -0.32
C SER A 45 28.24 0.86 -0.58
N CYS A 46 28.59 0.61 -1.84
CA CYS A 46 29.85 -0.02 -2.23
C CYS A 46 31.05 0.94 -2.16
N TYR A 47 30.90 2.20 -2.55
CA TYR A 47 31.98 3.21 -2.57
C TYR A 47 32.46 3.59 -1.16
N ARG A 48 31.56 3.57 -0.18
CA ARG A 48 31.89 3.81 1.24
C ARG A 48 32.62 2.62 1.89
N ARG A 49 32.85 1.53 1.15
CA ARG A 49 33.66 0.36 1.53
C ARG A 49 35.16 0.56 1.21
N SER A 50 35.66 1.79 1.41
CA SER A 50 37.07 2.14 1.22
C SER A 50 37.91 1.56 2.37
N PRO A 51 39.07 0.93 2.11
CA PRO A 51 39.82 0.11 3.09
C PRO A 51 40.47 0.89 4.25
N ASN A 52 40.35 2.22 4.32
CA ASN A 52 41.00 3.06 5.33
C ASN A 52 40.11 3.47 6.53
N LEU A 53 38.92 2.89 6.68
CA LEU A 53 38.02 3.15 7.81
C LEU A 53 37.76 1.89 8.65
N GLN A 54 38.75 1.01 8.73
CA GLN A 54 38.73 -0.30 9.41
C GLN A 54 38.91 -0.19 10.94
N GLY A 55 38.26 0.80 11.57
CA GLY A 55 38.44 1.13 12.99
C GLY A 55 37.17 1.41 13.78
N GLN A 56 35.98 1.29 13.20
CA GLN A 56 34.71 1.37 13.95
C GLN A 56 33.82 0.18 13.59
N SER A 57 33.90 -0.86 14.43
CA SER A 57 32.86 -1.86 14.75
C SER A 57 32.16 -2.57 13.58
N GLU A 58 32.92 -3.50 13.00
CA GLU A 58 32.76 -4.23 11.73
C GLU A 58 31.56 -5.20 11.58
N SER A 59 30.64 -5.32 12.54
CA SER A 59 29.41 -6.13 12.36
C SER A 59 28.13 -5.41 12.77
N GLY A 60 28.23 -4.30 13.50
CA GLY A 60 27.06 -3.54 13.95
C GLY A 60 26.67 -2.43 12.98
N GLU A 61 27.61 -1.82 12.27
CA GLU A 61 27.39 -0.55 11.57
C GLU A 61 26.92 -0.71 10.11
N PHE A 62 27.19 -1.88 9.53
CA PHE A 62 26.68 -2.31 8.23
C PHE A 62 25.45 -3.22 8.37
N LEU A 63 25.36 -4.01 9.47
CA LEU A 63 24.19 -4.83 9.83
C LEU A 63 23.24 -4.12 10.79
N THR A 64 23.39 -2.85 11.01
CA THR A 64 22.28 -2.00 11.44
C THR A 64 22.33 -0.87 10.45
N ALA A 65 21.20 -0.48 9.86
CA ALA A 65 21.13 0.71 9.03
C ALA A 65 21.28 1.97 9.91
N ASN A 66 22.26 1.97 10.83
CA ASN A 66 22.51 2.92 11.91
C ASN A 66 21.29 3.22 12.79
N GLY A 67 20.15 2.55 12.60
CA GLY A 67 18.88 3.02 13.15
C GLY A 67 18.58 4.50 12.85
N LYS A 68 19.24 5.09 11.83
CA LYS A 68 19.17 6.50 11.42
C LYS A 68 18.29 6.69 10.18
N LEU A 69 17.62 5.63 9.70
CA LEU A 69 16.52 5.84 8.78
C LEU A 69 15.42 6.59 9.55
N GLY A 70 15.08 7.78 9.07
CA GLY A 70 14.02 8.57 9.70
C GLY A 70 12.73 7.76 9.73
N THR A 71 11.95 7.94 10.79
CA THR A 71 10.65 7.28 10.96
C THR A 71 9.73 7.52 9.77
N ILE A 72 9.79 8.71 9.15
CA ILE A 72 8.94 9.09 8.02
C ILE A 72 9.20 8.21 6.77
N PRO A 73 10.43 8.10 6.22
CA PRO A 73 10.69 7.19 5.11
C PRO A 73 10.30 5.74 5.38
N VAL A 74 10.55 5.24 6.59
CA VAL A 74 10.19 3.87 6.96
C VAL A 74 8.68 3.70 6.98
N ALA A 75 7.93 4.63 7.59
CA ALA A 75 6.48 4.63 7.59
C ALA A 75 5.90 4.71 6.17
N LEU A 76 6.46 5.55 5.29
CA LEU A 76 6.06 5.64 3.89
C LEU A 76 6.31 4.32 3.15
N SER A 77 7.45 3.67 3.38
CA SER A 77 7.76 2.37 2.79
C SER A 77 6.81 1.27 3.29
N MET A 78 6.45 1.31 4.58
CA MET A 78 5.44 0.44 5.15
C MET A 78 4.07 0.64 4.49
N LEU A 79 3.64 1.89 4.31
CA LEU A 79 2.41 2.25 3.59
C LEU A 79 2.46 1.74 2.14
N ALA A 80 3.60 1.86 1.46
CA ALA A 80 3.79 1.38 0.09
C ALA A 80 3.44 -0.10 -0.08
N SER A 81 3.85 -0.94 0.88
CA SER A 81 3.55 -2.36 0.82
C SER A 81 2.11 -2.72 1.10
N PHE A 82 1.39 -1.89 1.86
CA PHE A 82 -0.06 -2.07 2.01
C PHE A 82 -0.81 -1.62 0.76
N LEU A 83 -0.34 -0.56 0.11
CA LEU A 83 -0.90 -0.02 -1.13
C LEU A 83 -0.56 -0.85 -2.39
N SER A 84 -0.29 -2.15 -2.23
CA SER A 84 -0.01 -3.06 -3.35
C SER A 84 -1.20 -3.17 -4.33
N SER A 85 -1.01 -3.88 -5.44
CA SER A 85 -2.00 -4.12 -6.51
C SER A 85 -3.39 -4.53 -6.01
N ILE A 86 -3.46 -5.21 -4.86
CA ILE A 86 -4.72 -5.62 -4.21
C ILE A 86 -5.58 -4.40 -3.86
N THR A 87 -4.99 -3.34 -3.30
CA THR A 87 -5.76 -2.16 -2.90
C THR A 87 -6.20 -1.35 -4.11
N LEU A 88 -5.33 -1.21 -5.11
CA LEU A 88 -5.59 -0.34 -6.26
C LEU A 88 -6.64 -0.93 -7.23
N MET A 89 -6.62 -2.25 -7.44
CA MET A 89 -7.58 -2.92 -8.35
C MET A 89 -8.68 -3.67 -7.61
N GLY A 90 -8.33 -4.33 -6.50
CA GLY A 90 -9.28 -5.16 -5.76
C GLY A 90 -10.34 -4.35 -5.03
N GLN A 91 -9.95 -3.32 -4.28
CA GLN A 91 -10.88 -2.56 -3.44
C GLN A 91 -11.95 -1.80 -4.25
N PRO A 92 -11.63 -1.08 -5.35
CA PRO A 92 -12.67 -0.44 -6.15
C PRO A 92 -13.63 -1.45 -6.80
N ALA A 93 -13.11 -2.59 -7.27
CA ALA A 93 -13.94 -3.65 -7.85
C ALA A 93 -14.89 -4.26 -6.81
N GLU A 94 -14.41 -4.44 -5.59
CA GLU A 94 -15.18 -5.00 -4.48
C GLU A 94 -16.23 -4.01 -3.97
N VAL A 95 -15.89 -2.72 -3.88
CA VAL A 95 -16.88 -1.65 -3.59
C VAL A 95 -17.94 -1.56 -4.69
N TYR A 96 -17.54 -1.74 -5.95
CA TYR A 96 -18.46 -1.72 -7.08
C TYR A 96 -19.45 -2.90 -7.07
N GLN A 97 -19.01 -4.08 -6.61
CA GLN A 97 -19.83 -5.29 -6.56
C GLN A 97 -20.68 -5.42 -5.29
N PHE A 98 -20.12 -5.12 -4.11
CA PHE A 98 -20.74 -5.45 -2.82
C PHE A 98 -21.14 -4.23 -1.98
N GLY A 99 -20.81 -3.02 -2.42
CA GLY A 99 -21.18 -1.77 -1.75
C GLY A 99 -20.05 -1.13 -0.94
N SER A 100 -20.36 -0.01 -0.29
CA SER A 100 -19.36 0.84 0.35
C SER A 100 -18.74 0.31 1.64
N GLN A 101 -19.24 -0.80 2.23
CA GLN A 101 -18.89 -1.29 3.58
C GLN A 101 -17.39 -1.50 3.84
N LEU A 102 -16.58 -1.66 2.80
CA LEU A 102 -15.12 -1.83 2.92
C LEU A 102 -14.41 -0.68 3.63
N TRP A 103 -14.99 0.52 3.71
CA TRP A 103 -14.38 1.64 4.43
C TRP A 103 -14.11 1.32 5.92
N LEU A 104 -14.84 0.34 6.50
CA LEU A 104 -14.63 -0.15 7.87
C LEU A 104 -13.26 -0.82 8.09
N PHE A 105 -12.60 -1.33 7.03
CA PHE A 105 -11.21 -1.78 7.12
C PHE A 105 -10.28 -0.68 7.63
N GLY A 106 -10.57 0.58 7.31
CA GLY A 106 -9.82 1.72 7.84
C GLY A 106 -9.91 1.81 9.36
N ILE A 107 -11.09 1.57 9.95
CA ILE A 107 -11.26 1.55 11.41
C ILE A 107 -10.48 0.39 12.03
N SER A 108 -10.57 -0.81 11.43
CA SER A 108 -9.81 -1.98 11.88
C SER A 108 -8.31 -1.73 11.88
N SER A 109 -7.80 -1.05 10.85
CA SER A 109 -6.37 -0.73 10.75
C SER A 109 -5.89 0.12 11.92
N ILE A 110 -6.72 1.07 12.40
CA ILE A 110 -6.43 1.92 13.57
C ILE A 110 -6.43 1.08 14.86
N LEU A 111 -7.38 0.16 15.01
CA LEU A 111 -7.45 -0.73 16.18
C LEU A 111 -6.27 -1.70 16.28
N SER A 112 -5.67 -2.09 15.16
CA SER A 112 -4.50 -2.98 15.14
C SER A 112 -3.20 -2.27 15.53
N ILE A 113 -3.08 -0.94 15.37
CA ILE A 113 -1.84 -0.18 15.65
C ILE A 113 -1.34 -0.39 17.09
N PRO A 114 -2.16 -0.24 18.16
CA PRO A 114 -1.72 -0.48 19.52
C PRO A 114 -1.19 -1.90 19.75
N VAL A 115 -1.86 -2.90 19.16
CA VAL A 115 -1.45 -4.31 19.32
C VAL A 115 -0.05 -4.53 18.74
N ILE A 116 0.20 -3.98 17.54
CA ILE A 116 1.50 -4.07 16.88
C ILE A 116 2.56 -3.31 17.67
N GLY A 117 2.24 -2.08 18.11
CA GLY A 117 3.16 -1.19 18.82
C GLY A 117 3.59 -1.71 20.19
N TYR A 118 2.67 -2.26 20.98
CA TYR A 118 2.97 -2.71 22.35
C TYR A 118 3.45 -4.16 22.43
N TYR A 119 2.99 -5.06 21.55
CA TYR A 119 3.33 -6.48 21.63
C TYR A 119 4.36 -6.91 20.58
N PHE A 120 4.08 -6.68 19.29
CA PHE A 120 4.91 -7.20 18.21
C PHE A 120 6.26 -6.49 18.08
N ILE A 121 6.27 -5.14 18.07
CA ILE A 121 7.50 -4.36 17.91
C ILE A 121 8.52 -4.65 19.03
N PRO A 122 8.16 -4.62 20.33
CA PRO A 122 9.11 -4.93 21.40
C PRO A 122 9.56 -6.40 21.38
N PHE A 123 8.68 -7.32 21.00
CA PHE A 123 9.00 -8.74 20.86
C PHE A 123 10.11 -8.97 19.82
N PHE A 124 9.95 -8.46 18.60
CA PHE A 124 10.97 -8.64 17.55
C PHE A 124 12.25 -7.86 17.81
N HIS A 125 12.16 -6.69 18.44
CA HIS A 125 13.34 -5.92 18.81
C HIS A 125 14.18 -6.61 19.90
N LYS A 126 13.56 -7.38 20.80
CA LYS A 126 14.26 -8.21 21.79
C LYS A 126 14.91 -9.44 21.17
N LEU A 127 14.28 -10.03 20.16
CA LEU A 127 14.82 -11.21 19.46
C LEU A 127 16.03 -10.89 18.58
N ASN A 128 16.28 -9.60 18.29
CA ASN A 128 17.40 -9.09 17.48
C ASN A 128 17.73 -9.98 16.27
N VAL A 129 16.68 -10.49 15.60
CA VAL A 129 16.83 -11.41 14.48
C VAL A 129 17.57 -10.64 13.40
N ALA A 130 18.83 -10.99 13.19
CA ALA A 130 19.68 -10.35 12.21
C ALA A 130 19.12 -10.68 10.82
N SER A 131 18.21 -9.82 10.34
CA SER A 131 17.67 -9.91 8.99
C SER A 131 18.83 -9.99 7.99
N ALA A 132 18.80 -11.03 7.15
CA ALA A 132 19.81 -11.31 6.14
C ALA A 132 19.95 -10.21 5.05
N TYR A 133 19.08 -9.19 5.05
CA TYR A 133 18.97 -8.18 3.99
C TYR A 133 19.17 -6.73 4.44
N LYS A 134 19.77 -6.50 5.62
CA LYS A 134 19.99 -5.14 6.12
C LYS A 134 20.82 -4.25 5.17
N GLY A 135 21.70 -4.87 4.38
CA GLY A 135 22.43 -4.23 3.26
C GLY A 135 21.57 -4.15 1.99
N GLY A 136 20.65 -3.20 1.93
CA GLY A 136 19.78 -3.00 0.75
C GLY A 136 18.46 -2.30 1.08
N MET A 137 18.01 -2.44 2.34
CA MET A 137 16.77 -1.84 2.83
C MET A 137 16.69 -0.32 2.65
N LYS A 138 17.83 0.40 2.67
CA LYS A 138 17.83 1.85 2.39
C LYS A 138 17.36 2.15 0.98
N ALA A 139 17.83 1.40 -0.02
CA ALA A 139 17.43 1.60 -1.42
C ALA A 139 15.93 1.31 -1.59
N VAL A 140 15.47 0.20 -0.99
CA VAL A 140 14.06 -0.21 -1.00
C VAL A 140 13.15 0.84 -0.36
N VAL A 141 13.50 1.32 0.84
CA VAL A 141 12.70 2.34 1.54
C VAL A 141 12.59 3.63 0.73
N TRP A 142 13.68 4.06 0.08
CA TRP A 142 13.66 5.26 -0.75
C TRP A 142 12.90 5.09 -2.07
N SER A 143 13.02 3.94 -2.74
CA SER A 143 12.19 3.65 -3.93
C SER A 143 10.72 3.58 -3.57
N ASP A 144 10.39 2.98 -2.43
CA ASP A 144 9.00 2.89 -1.95
C ASP A 144 8.41 4.27 -1.65
N CYS A 145 9.19 5.19 -1.05
CA CYS A 145 8.75 6.56 -0.80
C CYS A 145 8.34 7.26 -2.11
N PHE A 146 9.18 7.13 -3.14
CA PHE A 146 8.88 7.68 -4.45
C PHE A 146 7.63 7.04 -5.06
N GLN A 147 7.52 5.71 -4.97
CA GLN A 147 6.36 4.96 -5.46
C GLN A 147 5.05 5.40 -4.79
N VAL A 148 5.04 5.62 -3.48
CA VAL A 148 3.84 6.06 -2.75
C VAL A 148 3.37 7.44 -3.20
N VAL A 149 4.29 8.39 -3.36
CA VAL A 149 3.95 9.74 -3.85
C VAL A 149 3.31 9.66 -5.23
N MET A 150 3.94 8.91 -6.15
CA MET A 150 3.41 8.71 -7.50
C MET A 150 2.04 8.03 -7.48
N LEU A 151 1.84 7.05 -6.59
CA LEU A 151 0.56 6.35 -6.44
C LEU A 151 -0.55 7.28 -5.97
N PHE A 152 -0.32 8.09 -4.93
CA PHE A 152 -1.32 9.05 -4.46
C PHE A 152 -1.67 10.09 -5.53
N LEU A 153 -0.65 10.65 -6.21
CA LEU A 153 -0.88 11.61 -7.30
C LEU A 153 -1.73 10.99 -8.41
N SER A 154 -1.43 9.76 -8.80
CA SER A 154 -2.19 9.03 -9.83
C SER A 154 -3.62 8.76 -9.38
N MET A 155 -3.79 8.30 -8.14
CA MET A 155 -5.11 8.02 -7.57
C MET A 155 -5.98 9.30 -7.53
N PHE A 156 -5.45 10.42 -7.04
CA PHE A 156 -6.17 11.69 -7.02
C PHE A 156 -6.47 12.20 -8.44
N ALA A 157 -5.52 12.10 -9.37
CA ALA A 157 -5.75 12.52 -10.75
C ALA A 157 -6.90 11.73 -11.40
N VAL A 158 -6.92 10.40 -11.23
CA VAL A 158 -7.98 9.53 -11.75
C VAL A 158 -9.32 9.84 -11.08
N LEU A 159 -9.35 10.01 -9.76
CA LEU A 159 -10.58 10.32 -9.02
C LEU A 159 -11.16 11.68 -9.41
N LEU A 160 -10.32 12.72 -9.49
CA LEU A 160 -10.75 14.07 -9.84
C LEU A 160 -11.23 14.13 -11.29
N LYS A 161 -10.46 13.60 -12.24
CA LYS A 161 -10.84 13.57 -13.65
C LYS A 161 -12.10 12.74 -13.87
N GLY A 162 -12.15 11.52 -13.32
CA GLY A 162 -13.32 10.65 -13.44
C GLY A 162 -14.59 11.27 -12.84
N THR A 163 -14.46 11.97 -11.71
CA THR A 163 -15.59 12.70 -11.11
C THR A 163 -16.02 13.89 -11.97
N ALA A 164 -15.08 14.64 -12.52
CA ALA A 164 -15.35 15.78 -13.40
C ALA A 164 -16.05 15.34 -14.70
N ASP A 165 -15.55 14.27 -15.34
CA ASP A 165 -16.09 13.73 -16.60
C ASP A 165 -17.54 13.24 -16.46
N ILE A 166 -17.94 12.80 -15.26
CA ILE A 166 -19.30 12.32 -14.96
C ILE A 166 -20.29 13.47 -14.65
N GLY A 167 -19.81 14.69 -14.43
CA GLY A 167 -20.63 15.85 -14.07
C GLY A 167 -20.53 16.27 -12.60
N GLY A 168 -19.49 15.82 -11.88
CA GLY A 168 -19.17 16.23 -10.52
C GLY A 168 -19.61 15.24 -9.43
N PHE A 169 -19.18 15.52 -8.18
CA PHE A 169 -19.38 14.62 -7.04
C PHE A 169 -20.87 14.35 -6.74
N GLY A 170 -21.74 15.35 -6.93
CA GLY A 170 -23.18 15.20 -6.68
C GLY A 170 -23.82 14.12 -7.55
N VAL A 171 -23.44 14.05 -8.83
CA VAL A 171 -23.91 13.01 -9.77
C VAL A 171 -23.36 11.64 -9.41
N VAL A 172 -22.10 11.58 -8.97
CA VAL A 172 -21.50 10.32 -8.48
C VAL A 172 -22.25 9.83 -7.24
N TRP A 173 -22.56 10.71 -6.30
CA TRP A 173 -23.28 10.36 -5.08
C TRP A 173 -24.70 9.87 -5.39
N SER A 174 -25.47 10.62 -6.18
CA SER A 174 -26.85 10.24 -6.50
C SER A 174 -26.90 8.89 -7.22
N ARG A 175 -26.06 8.67 -8.23
CA ARG A 175 -25.99 7.40 -8.96
C ARG A 175 -25.66 6.20 -8.07
N ASN A 176 -24.74 6.37 -7.11
CA ASN A 176 -24.40 5.30 -6.18
C ASN A 176 -25.50 5.06 -5.13
N SER A 177 -26.20 6.12 -4.71
CA SER A 177 -27.37 6.03 -3.82
C SER A 177 -28.51 5.28 -4.50
N ASP A 178 -28.84 5.67 -5.74
CA ASP A 178 -29.92 5.08 -6.54
C ASP A 178 -29.64 3.60 -6.87
N ALA A 179 -28.37 3.26 -7.09
CA ALA A 179 -27.92 1.87 -7.29
C ALA A 179 -27.85 1.05 -5.98
N GLY A 180 -28.21 1.62 -4.83
CA GLY A 180 -28.17 0.95 -3.53
C GLY A 180 -26.75 0.60 -3.05
N ARG A 181 -25.71 1.24 -3.60
CA ARG A 181 -24.29 0.95 -3.29
C ARG A 181 -23.77 1.67 -2.05
N ILE A 182 -24.46 2.72 -1.61
CA ILE A 182 -24.09 3.48 -0.40
C ILE A 182 -24.66 2.77 0.83
N GLN A 183 -23.99 1.71 1.22
CA GLN A 183 -24.26 0.97 2.45
C GLN A 183 -23.06 1.14 3.38
N LEU A 184 -23.12 2.15 4.24
CA LEU A 184 -22.00 2.51 5.11
C LEU A 184 -21.85 1.54 6.27
N PHE A 185 -22.96 1.11 6.86
CA PHE A 185 -22.94 0.22 8.01
C PHE A 185 -23.95 -0.90 7.81
N ASN A 186 -23.51 -2.12 8.05
CA ASN A 186 -24.37 -3.29 8.11
C ASN A 186 -24.19 -3.97 9.48
N TRP A 187 -25.16 -3.78 10.38
CA TRP A 187 -25.08 -4.25 11.77
C TRP A 187 -25.57 -5.68 11.97
N ASN A 188 -25.93 -6.39 10.89
CA ASN A 188 -26.42 -7.76 10.98
C ASN A 188 -25.35 -8.68 11.63
N MET A 189 -25.79 -9.60 12.47
CA MET A 189 -24.93 -10.58 13.15
C MET A 189 -24.83 -11.91 12.39
N ASP A 190 -25.44 -12.00 11.20
CA ASP A 190 -25.34 -13.18 10.35
C ASP A 190 -23.89 -13.40 9.88
N PRO A 191 -23.23 -14.51 10.27
CA PRO A 191 -21.85 -14.78 9.89
C PRO A 191 -21.71 -15.20 8.40
N THR A 192 -22.81 -15.44 7.69
CA THR A 192 -22.80 -15.79 6.26
C THR A 192 -22.76 -14.56 5.35
N GLU A 193 -23.09 -13.39 5.88
CA GLU A 193 -22.98 -12.14 5.14
C GLU A 193 -21.51 -11.72 4.98
N ARG A 194 -21.12 -11.41 3.73
CA ARG A 194 -19.72 -11.11 3.37
C ARG A 194 -19.15 -9.92 4.16
N TYR A 195 -19.94 -8.86 4.32
CA TYR A 195 -19.54 -7.64 5.03
C TYR A 195 -20.60 -7.20 6.04
N THR A 196 -20.32 -7.45 7.32
CA THR A 196 -21.00 -6.83 8.44
C THR A 196 -20.00 -6.01 9.24
N VAL A 197 -20.48 -5.08 10.06
CA VAL A 197 -19.60 -4.31 10.97
C VAL A 197 -18.82 -5.26 11.86
N TRP A 198 -19.44 -6.34 12.34
CA TRP A 198 -18.80 -7.33 13.21
C TRP A 198 -17.72 -8.13 12.48
N SER A 199 -18.07 -8.75 11.36
CA SER A 199 -17.13 -9.60 10.61
C SER A 199 -15.98 -8.76 10.03
N THR A 200 -16.29 -7.56 9.55
CA THR A 200 -15.29 -6.66 8.97
C THR A 200 -14.39 -6.07 10.05
N VAL A 201 -14.94 -5.51 11.13
CA VAL A 201 -14.12 -4.84 12.14
C VAL A 201 -13.20 -5.84 12.83
N ILE A 202 -13.76 -6.95 13.32
CA ILE A 202 -13.03 -7.96 14.07
C ILE A 202 -12.11 -8.75 13.14
N GLY A 203 -12.64 -9.27 12.03
CA GLY A 203 -11.87 -10.06 11.07
C GLY A 203 -10.72 -9.29 10.45
N ALA A 204 -10.97 -8.05 10.01
CA ALA A 204 -9.91 -7.21 9.46
C ALA A 204 -8.89 -6.78 10.55
N ALA A 205 -9.28 -6.64 11.82
CA ALA A 205 -8.32 -6.34 12.88
C ALA A 205 -7.32 -7.49 13.10
N PHE A 206 -7.79 -8.75 13.06
CA PHE A 206 -6.89 -9.92 13.08
C PHE A 206 -6.02 -9.98 11.83
N LEU A 207 -6.60 -9.77 10.65
CA LEU A 207 -5.89 -9.77 9.38
C LEU A 207 -4.79 -8.69 9.36
N HIS A 208 -5.12 -7.45 9.73
CA HIS A 208 -4.16 -6.35 9.80
C HIS A 208 -3.05 -6.64 10.81
N THR A 209 -3.37 -7.22 11.97
CA THR A 209 -2.36 -7.61 12.96
C THR A 209 -1.43 -8.68 12.41
N ALA A 210 -1.95 -9.70 11.70
CA ALA A 210 -1.12 -10.74 11.10
C ALA A 210 -0.22 -10.18 9.98
N VAL A 211 -0.78 -9.41 9.04
CA VAL A 211 -0.06 -8.87 7.88
C VAL A 211 0.93 -7.77 8.28
N SER A 212 0.69 -7.05 9.37
CA SER A 212 1.60 -5.97 9.80
C SER A 212 2.57 -6.45 10.88
N GLY A 213 2.09 -7.24 11.83
CA GLY A 213 2.86 -7.69 12.99
C GLY A 213 3.74 -8.90 12.72
N ALA A 214 3.27 -9.88 11.94
CA ALA A 214 3.97 -11.15 11.72
C ALA A 214 4.57 -11.30 10.31
N ASN A 215 4.23 -10.42 9.36
CA ASN A 215 4.78 -10.48 8.02
C ASN A 215 6.26 -10.09 8.01
N GLN A 216 7.08 -10.98 7.45
CA GLN A 216 8.51 -10.82 7.32
C GLN A 216 8.93 -9.46 6.74
N LEU A 217 8.23 -8.94 5.73
CA LEU A 217 8.59 -7.66 5.11
C LEU A 217 8.41 -6.47 6.07
N GLN A 218 7.35 -6.49 6.88
CA GLN A 218 7.04 -5.41 7.81
C GLN A 218 7.93 -5.49 9.06
N VAL A 219 8.15 -6.70 9.57
CA VAL A 219 9.08 -6.94 10.69
C VAL A 219 10.48 -6.43 10.36
N GLN A 220 10.97 -6.67 9.15
CA GLN A 220 12.27 -6.17 8.72
C GLN A 220 12.36 -4.63 8.72
N ARG A 221 11.27 -3.94 8.38
CA ARG A 221 11.23 -2.47 8.36
C ARG A 221 11.22 -1.88 9.76
N TYR A 222 10.49 -2.46 10.71
CA TYR A 222 10.52 -2.03 12.11
C TYR A 222 11.93 -2.07 12.70
N LEU A 223 12.69 -3.12 12.38
CA LEU A 223 14.05 -3.33 12.87
C LEU A 223 15.10 -2.42 12.21
N THR A 224 14.70 -1.57 11.26
CA THR A 224 15.63 -0.60 10.63
C THR A 224 15.75 0.72 11.37
N VAL A 225 14.85 0.97 12.32
CA VAL A 225 14.80 2.16 13.18
C VAL A 225 15.56 1.88 14.49
N SER A 226 16.27 2.87 15.03
CA SER A 226 17.20 2.67 16.17
C SER A 226 16.52 2.32 17.49
N THR A 227 15.26 2.72 17.68
CA THR A 227 14.58 2.59 18.96
C THR A 227 13.16 2.12 18.79
N VAL A 228 12.70 1.27 19.72
CA VAL A 228 11.31 0.84 19.85
C VAL A 228 10.37 2.05 19.86
N ARG A 229 10.74 3.13 20.57
CA ARG A 229 9.92 4.35 20.65
C ARG A 229 9.77 5.05 19.30
N GLN A 230 10.78 5.02 18.43
CA GLN A 230 10.67 5.58 17.08
C GLN A 230 9.94 4.65 16.10
N ALA A 231 9.94 3.34 16.34
CA ALA A 231 9.19 2.37 15.54
C ALA A 231 7.69 2.34 15.88
N ILE A 232 7.32 2.69 17.12
CA ILE A 232 5.92 2.83 17.56
C ILE A 232 5.28 4.13 17.08
N LYS A 233 6.09 5.18 16.88
CA LYS A 233 5.64 6.48 16.36
C LYS A 233 5.33 6.40 14.87
#